data_AF-A0A6B8MC00-F1
#
_entry.id   AF-A0A6B8MC00-F1
#
_cell.length_a   1.000
_cell.length_b   1.000
_cell.length_c   1.000
_cell.angle_alpha   90.00
_cell.angle_beta   90.00
_cell.angle_gamma   90.00
#
_symmetry.space_group_name_H-M   'P 1'
#
loop_
_entity.id
_entity.type
_entity.pdbx_description
1 polymer ?
#
loop_
_entity_poly.entity_id
_entity_poly.type
_entity_poly.pdbx_seq_one_letter_code
_entity_poly.pdbx_strand_id
1 'polypeptide(L)'
;MHGQFRKTLKLTINMLVMLTAALSSEAIGQSTRPLPENAEAGRYGSHWECKRGFRRQDDICLKVKLPDHAFLANTIYGKGWNCHYGFAEKGDECIAVQVPASAYLDPYFGDSWKCLTGYRRSNVGCDLIKVPENAFLSETAEPRGWECERGYRASERACVKIEVPAHAYLTTSGGEWKCDRGFEEKGQACVSVQVPDHAVLVGDAYGQKWKCNRGFEMKGSGCEPIKLPANAHLTYSGNAWECNRPFRLLGNGCVIE
;
A
#
# COMPACT_ATOMS: atom_id res chain seq x y z
N MET A 1 33.57 63.25 35.39
CA MET A 1 32.59 64.36 35.30
C MET A 1 31.51 64.05 36.32
N HIS A 2 31.57 64.60 37.55
CA HIS A 2 31.01 65.92 37.93
C HIS A 2 29.58 66.07 37.40
N GLY A 3 28.50 66.24 38.17
CA GLY A 3 28.27 66.47 39.60
C GLY A 3 26.74 66.46 39.81
N GLN A 4 26.26 65.93 40.93
CA GLN A 4 25.58 66.67 42.00
C GLN A 4 24.42 67.60 41.58
N PHE A 5 23.24 67.43 42.21
CA PHE A 5 22.74 68.28 43.31
C PHE A 5 21.35 67.74 43.75
N ARG A 6 21.19 67.05 44.90
CA ARG A 6 21.07 67.55 46.29
C ARG A 6 19.96 68.61 46.49
N LYS A 7 18.86 68.24 47.18
CA LYS A 7 18.43 68.74 48.52
C LYS A 7 16.90 68.59 48.72
N THR A 8 16.40 67.68 49.57
CA THR A 8 16.18 67.71 51.05
C THR A 8 14.75 68.09 51.49
N LEU A 9 14.25 67.32 52.47
CA LEU A 9 13.45 67.73 53.66
C LEU A 9 11.96 68.14 53.44
N LYS A 10 10.95 67.76 54.24
CA LYS A 10 10.82 67.26 55.62
C LYS A 10 9.50 66.48 55.81
N LEU A 11 9.50 65.56 56.79
CA LEU A 11 8.50 65.25 57.85
C LEU A 11 6.99 65.47 57.53
N THR A 12 6.07 64.56 57.87
CA THR A 12 5.79 64.06 59.23
C THR A 12 5.03 62.73 59.26
N ILE A 13 5.38 61.92 60.25
CA ILE A 13 4.72 60.74 60.80
C ILE A 13 3.40 61.13 61.50
N ASN A 14 2.29 60.41 61.29
CA ASN A 14 1.59 59.59 62.31
C ASN A 14 0.16 59.15 61.94
N MET A 15 -0.17 57.96 62.45
CA MET A 15 -1.49 57.54 62.98
C MET A 15 -2.33 56.53 62.18
N LEU A 16 -2.21 55.29 62.68
CA LEU A 16 -3.07 54.11 62.62
C LEU A 16 -4.59 54.40 62.69
N VAL A 17 -5.43 53.72 61.90
CA VAL A 17 -6.69 53.02 62.31
C VAL A 17 -7.15 52.07 61.18
N MET A 18 -7.50 50.85 61.56
CA MET A 18 -7.98 49.71 60.75
C MET A 18 -9.38 49.93 60.14
N LEU A 19 -9.61 49.44 58.91
CA LEU A 19 -10.93 49.01 58.46
C LEU A 19 -10.83 47.87 57.43
N THR A 20 -11.66 46.86 57.64
CA THR A 20 -11.68 45.51 57.07
C THR A 20 -12.36 45.39 55.69
N ALA A 21 -11.91 44.39 54.93
CA ALA A 21 -12.64 43.54 53.98
C ALA A 21 -13.23 44.16 52.70
N ALA A 22 -12.57 43.86 51.57
CA ALA A 22 -13.14 43.10 50.45
C ALA A 22 -12.06 42.93 49.36
N LEU A 23 -11.44 41.74 49.29
CA LEU A 23 -10.80 41.31 48.05
C LEU A 23 -11.94 40.95 47.09
N SER A 24 -12.45 41.94 46.34
CA SER A 24 -13.22 41.66 45.15
C SER A 24 -12.29 40.97 44.17
N SER A 25 -12.43 39.65 44.06
CA SER A 25 -11.99 38.91 42.88
C SER A 25 -12.59 39.60 41.67
N GLU A 26 -11.78 40.38 40.96
CA GLU A 26 -12.10 40.77 39.60
C GLU A 26 -12.12 39.47 38.79
N ALA A 27 -13.33 38.95 38.60
CA ALA A 27 -13.57 37.96 37.57
C ALA A 27 -13.08 38.58 36.27
N ILE A 28 -11.97 38.06 35.72
CA ILE A 28 -11.59 38.31 34.33
C ILE A 28 -12.74 37.76 33.50
N GLY A 29 -13.68 38.64 33.16
CA GLY A 29 -14.70 38.33 32.16
C GLY A 29 -13.98 37.88 30.91
N GLN A 30 -14.26 36.67 30.44
CA GLN A 30 -13.85 36.24 29.12
C GLN A 30 -14.41 37.24 28.12
N SER A 31 -13.59 38.21 27.70
CA SER A 31 -13.92 39.07 26.57
C SER A 31 -13.91 38.16 25.35
N THR A 32 -15.07 37.59 25.04
CA THR A 32 -15.31 36.94 23.77
C THR A 32 -15.16 38.02 22.72
N ARG A 33 -13.97 38.10 22.11
CA ARG A 33 -13.75 38.97 20.94
C ARG A 33 -14.88 38.67 19.95
N PRO A 34 -15.58 39.70 19.43
CA PRO A 34 -16.64 39.47 18.46
C PRO A 34 -16.05 38.71 17.27
N LEU A 35 -16.80 37.73 16.78
CA LEU A 35 -16.38 36.94 15.62
C LEU A 35 -16.12 37.89 14.44
N PRO A 36 -15.00 37.73 13.72
CA PRO A 36 -14.73 38.50 12.51
C PRO A 36 -15.88 38.37 11.49
N GLU A 37 -16.05 39.38 10.65
CA GLU A 37 -17.04 39.31 9.58
C GLU A 37 -16.77 38.10 8.68
N ASN A 38 -17.83 37.38 8.29
CA ASN A 38 -17.74 36.14 7.50
C ASN A 38 -17.02 34.96 8.20
N ALA A 39 -16.87 35.01 9.53
CA ALA A 39 -16.48 33.88 10.35
C ALA A 39 -17.69 33.18 11.01
N GLU A 40 -17.51 31.91 11.35
CA GLU A 40 -18.41 31.10 12.16
C GLU A 40 -17.64 30.37 13.27
N ALA A 41 -18.34 30.00 14.34
CA ALA A 41 -17.72 29.26 15.45
C ALA A 41 -17.28 27.88 14.96
N GLY A 42 -16.03 27.51 15.24
CA GLY A 42 -15.48 26.23 14.85
C GLY A 42 -16.17 25.07 15.55
N ARG A 43 -16.20 23.90 14.90
CA ARG A 43 -16.91 22.72 15.39
C ARG A 43 -16.34 22.13 16.70
N TYR A 44 -15.07 22.39 17.03
CA TYR A 44 -14.41 21.89 18.22
C TYR A 44 -13.49 22.95 18.86
N GLY A 45 -13.71 23.29 20.13
CA GLY A 45 -12.88 24.25 20.88
C GLY A 45 -13.25 25.72 20.65
N SER A 46 -12.40 26.62 21.14
CA SER A 46 -12.63 28.09 21.11
C SER A 46 -12.05 28.78 19.86
N HIS A 47 -12.04 28.09 18.71
CA HIS A 47 -11.58 28.67 17.44
C HIS A 47 -12.77 29.07 16.56
N TRP A 48 -12.51 29.92 15.57
CA TRP A 48 -13.47 30.25 14.51
C TRP A 48 -12.90 29.79 13.17
N GLU A 49 -13.78 29.62 12.20
CA GLU A 49 -13.46 29.30 10.81
C GLU A 49 -14.18 30.27 9.87
N CYS A 50 -13.62 30.50 8.67
CA CYS A 50 -14.31 31.33 7.69
C CYS A 50 -15.47 30.56 7.07
N LYS A 51 -16.60 31.25 6.92
CA LYS A 51 -17.76 30.72 6.18
C LYS A 51 -17.34 30.33 4.77
N ARG A 52 -18.04 29.36 4.20
CA ARG A 52 -17.80 28.90 2.81
C ARG A 52 -17.71 30.09 1.84
N GLY A 53 -16.68 30.08 0.99
CA GLY A 53 -16.40 31.17 0.06
C GLY A 53 -15.50 32.27 0.61
N PHE A 54 -15.06 32.13 1.86
CA PHE A 54 -14.10 33.01 2.50
C PHE A 54 -12.91 32.22 3.04
N ARG A 55 -11.75 32.86 3.10
CA ARG A 55 -10.51 32.28 3.57
C ARG A 55 -9.88 33.16 4.63
N ARG A 56 -9.32 32.52 5.64
CA ARG A 56 -8.62 33.20 6.72
C ARG A 56 -7.32 33.80 6.21
N GLN A 57 -7.18 35.10 6.38
CA GLN A 57 -5.92 35.82 6.28
C GLN A 57 -5.79 36.62 7.57
N ASP A 58 -4.83 36.25 8.42
CA ASP A 58 -4.69 36.77 9.78
C ASP A 58 -5.99 36.62 10.61
N ASP A 59 -6.53 37.73 11.12
CA ASP A 59 -7.76 37.77 11.92
C ASP A 59 -8.99 38.20 11.11
N ILE A 60 -8.93 38.11 9.78
CA ILE A 60 -10.05 38.42 8.87
C ILE A 60 -10.37 37.27 7.91
N CYS A 61 -11.62 37.22 7.47
CA CYS A 61 -12.08 36.33 6.42
C CYS A 61 -12.22 37.10 5.10
N LEU A 62 -11.30 36.85 4.17
CA LEU A 62 -11.34 37.45 2.84
C LEU A 62 -12.09 36.56 1.87
N LYS A 63 -12.92 37.17 1.03
CA LYS A 63 -13.68 36.46 0.00
C LYS A 63 -12.73 35.80 -0.99
N VAL A 64 -12.94 34.51 -1.27
CA VAL A 64 -12.19 33.77 -2.27
C VAL A 64 -12.53 34.36 -3.65
N LYS A 65 -11.51 34.85 -4.36
CA LYS A 65 -11.65 35.26 -5.76
C LYS A 65 -11.57 34.01 -6.63
N LEU A 66 -12.66 33.68 -7.31
CA LEU A 66 -12.69 32.58 -8.27
C LEU A 66 -12.12 33.08 -9.61
N PRO A 67 -11.13 32.40 -10.20
CA PRO A 67 -10.80 32.58 -11.60
C PRO A 67 -11.92 32.01 -12.49
N ASP A 68 -11.87 32.31 -13.79
CA ASP A 68 -12.75 31.68 -14.77
C ASP A 68 -12.61 30.15 -14.72
N HIS A 69 -13.72 29.45 -14.92
CA HIS A 69 -13.80 27.99 -14.87
C HIS A 69 -13.44 27.33 -13.53
N ALA A 70 -13.57 28.04 -12.40
CA ALA A 70 -13.42 27.50 -11.06
C ALA A 70 -14.73 27.47 -10.26
N PHE A 71 -14.77 26.62 -9.24
CA PHE A 71 -15.84 26.57 -8.24
C PHE A 71 -15.26 26.52 -6.82
N LEU A 72 -16.06 26.94 -5.84
CA LEU A 72 -15.65 26.90 -4.43
C LEU A 72 -15.43 25.46 -3.95
N ALA A 73 -14.21 25.18 -3.51
CA ALA A 73 -13.86 23.89 -2.95
C ALA A 73 -14.57 23.67 -1.61
N ASN A 74 -14.92 22.42 -1.30
CA ASN A 74 -15.58 22.08 -0.03
C ASN A 74 -14.56 21.76 1.08
N THR A 75 -13.33 22.27 0.96
CA THR A 75 -12.23 22.09 1.93
C THR A 75 -11.86 23.43 2.55
N ILE A 76 -11.57 23.40 3.85
CA ILE A 76 -11.10 24.55 4.62
C ILE A 76 -9.59 24.82 4.43
N TYR A 77 -8.87 23.90 3.78
CA TYR A 77 -7.45 23.98 3.47
C TYR A 77 -7.22 24.23 1.98
N GLY A 78 -6.10 24.87 1.62
CA GLY A 78 -5.75 25.20 0.23
C GLY A 78 -6.32 26.54 -0.25
N LYS A 79 -6.42 26.75 -1.57
CA LYS A 79 -6.82 28.04 -2.17
C LYS A 79 -8.32 28.36 -2.06
N GLY A 80 -9.13 27.38 -1.66
CA GLY A 80 -10.59 27.54 -1.47
C GLY A 80 -11.41 27.42 -2.75
N TRP A 81 -10.79 27.06 -3.87
CA TRP A 81 -11.44 26.79 -5.15
C TRP A 81 -10.76 25.62 -5.86
N ASN A 82 -11.51 24.93 -6.71
CA ASN A 82 -11.06 23.88 -7.62
C ASN A 82 -11.51 24.23 -9.04
N CYS A 83 -10.78 23.74 -10.04
CA CYS A 83 -11.18 23.89 -11.43
C CYS A 83 -12.38 23.00 -11.77
N HIS A 84 -13.26 23.49 -12.65
CA HIS A 84 -14.31 22.66 -13.24
C HIS A 84 -13.71 21.50 -14.04
N TYR A 85 -14.47 20.42 -14.17
CA TYR A 85 -14.14 19.30 -15.03
C TYR A 85 -13.81 19.79 -16.45
N GLY A 86 -12.67 19.40 -17.00
CA GLY A 86 -12.13 19.89 -18.26
C GLY A 86 -11.06 20.97 -18.12
N PHE A 87 -10.74 21.40 -16.90
CA PHE A 87 -9.77 22.45 -16.63
C PHE A 87 -8.75 21.99 -15.58
N ALA A 88 -7.48 22.30 -15.86
CA ALA A 88 -6.37 22.04 -14.95
C ALA A 88 -5.88 23.33 -14.31
N GLU A 89 -5.43 23.24 -13.05
CA GLU A 89 -4.84 24.37 -12.35
C GLU A 89 -3.46 24.71 -12.95
N LYS A 90 -3.28 25.97 -13.35
CA LYS A 90 -1.98 26.52 -13.74
C LYS A 90 -1.79 27.89 -13.09
N GLY A 91 -1.07 27.91 -11.98
CA GLY A 91 -0.92 29.14 -11.18
C GLY A 91 -2.23 29.46 -10.46
N ASP A 92 -2.78 30.65 -10.69
CA ASP A 92 -4.07 31.08 -10.11
C ASP A 92 -5.20 31.10 -11.15
N GLU A 93 -5.07 30.27 -12.19
CA GLU A 93 -6.04 30.14 -13.28
C GLU A 93 -6.41 28.67 -13.50
N CYS A 94 -7.61 28.47 -14.04
CA CYS A 94 -8.06 27.19 -14.56
C CYS A 94 -8.01 27.23 -16.08
N ILE A 95 -7.12 26.42 -16.66
CA ILE A 95 -6.89 26.38 -18.11
C ILE A 95 -7.48 25.10 -18.68
N ALA A 96 -8.19 25.21 -19.80
CA ALA A 96 -8.79 24.07 -20.47
C ALA A 96 -7.73 23.00 -20.80
N VAL A 97 -8.01 21.76 -20.40
CA VAL A 97 -7.17 20.61 -20.69
C VAL A 97 -7.17 20.36 -22.20
N GLN A 98 -5.99 20.42 -22.80
CA GLN A 98 -5.82 20.09 -24.22
C GLN A 98 -5.82 18.58 -24.38
N VAL A 99 -6.90 18.03 -24.93
CA VAL A 99 -7.04 16.59 -25.18
C VAL A 99 -6.58 16.30 -26.61
N PRO A 100 -5.49 15.52 -26.80
CA PRO A 100 -4.99 15.20 -28.13
C PRO A 100 -5.91 14.20 -28.86
N ALA A 101 -5.63 13.95 -30.14
CA ALA A 101 -6.31 12.89 -30.88
C ALA A 101 -6.09 11.52 -30.20
N SER A 102 -7.11 10.66 -30.28
CA SER A 102 -7.13 9.33 -29.64
C SER A 102 -6.99 9.35 -28.11
N ALA A 103 -7.41 10.45 -27.48
CA ALA A 103 -7.51 10.60 -26.03
C ALA A 103 -8.91 11.06 -25.61
N TYR A 104 -9.20 10.90 -24.33
CA TYR A 104 -10.40 11.41 -23.67
C TYR A 104 -10.03 11.99 -22.32
N LEU A 105 -10.84 12.91 -21.80
CA LEU A 105 -10.60 13.50 -20.49
C LEU A 105 -10.76 12.44 -19.39
N ASP A 106 -9.91 12.47 -18.36
CA ASP A 106 -10.00 11.52 -17.25
C ASP A 106 -11.34 11.70 -16.52
N PRO A 107 -12.23 10.68 -16.54
CA PRO A 107 -13.58 10.80 -15.99
C PRO A 107 -13.60 10.97 -14.47
N TYR A 108 -12.50 10.67 -13.78
CA TYR A 108 -12.44 10.75 -12.32
C TYR A 108 -12.00 12.13 -11.81
N PHE A 109 -11.00 12.73 -12.46
CA PHE A 109 -10.39 13.98 -11.99
C PHE A 109 -10.69 15.18 -12.90
N GLY A 110 -10.84 14.96 -14.21
CA GLY A 110 -11.17 16.01 -15.18
C GLY A 110 -10.08 17.07 -15.42
N ASP A 111 -8.92 16.94 -14.78
CA ASP A 111 -7.76 17.82 -14.89
C ASP A 111 -6.66 17.22 -15.79
N SER A 112 -6.90 16.02 -16.29
CA SER A 112 -5.96 15.21 -17.04
C SER A 112 -6.71 14.40 -18.11
N TRP A 113 -5.99 13.65 -18.92
CA TRP A 113 -6.56 12.86 -20.00
C TRP A 113 -5.93 11.47 -20.06
N LYS A 114 -6.67 10.53 -20.64
CA LYS A 114 -6.27 9.14 -20.87
C LYS A 114 -6.35 8.80 -22.35
N CYS A 115 -5.52 7.87 -22.81
CA CYS A 115 -5.61 7.37 -24.18
C CYS A 115 -6.83 6.46 -24.34
N LEU A 116 -7.46 6.49 -25.51
CA LEU A 116 -8.49 5.50 -25.86
C LEU A 116 -7.90 4.09 -25.81
N THR A 117 -8.74 3.08 -25.54
CA THR A 117 -8.35 1.67 -25.61
C THR A 117 -7.69 1.37 -26.95
N GLY A 118 -6.55 0.68 -26.92
CA GLY A 118 -5.72 0.43 -28.10
C GLY A 118 -4.68 1.51 -28.41
N TYR A 119 -4.59 2.56 -27.61
CA TYR A 119 -3.56 3.58 -27.72
C TYR A 119 -2.74 3.70 -26.43
N ARG A 120 -1.48 4.15 -26.56
CA ARG A 120 -0.57 4.36 -25.44
C ARG A 120 -0.03 5.79 -25.41
N ARG A 121 0.30 6.27 -24.21
CA ARG A 121 0.87 7.60 -23.98
C ARG A 121 2.19 7.76 -24.75
N SER A 122 2.32 8.86 -25.48
CA SER A 122 3.56 9.32 -26.10
C SER A 122 3.85 10.78 -25.70
N ASN A 123 4.98 11.32 -26.16
CA ASN A 123 5.39 12.70 -25.86
C ASN A 123 4.42 13.75 -26.42
N VAL A 124 3.72 13.42 -27.51
CA VAL A 124 2.83 14.34 -28.23
C VAL A 124 1.35 13.97 -28.12
N GLY A 125 1.02 12.81 -27.54
CA GLY A 125 -0.37 12.38 -27.40
C GLY A 125 -0.51 10.89 -27.15
N CYS A 126 -1.29 10.23 -28.02
CA CYS A 126 -1.62 8.82 -27.93
C CYS A 126 -1.27 8.11 -29.23
N ASP A 127 -0.32 7.18 -29.17
CA ASP A 127 0.12 6.39 -30.31
C ASP A 127 -0.64 5.06 -30.36
N LEU A 128 -1.04 4.63 -31.55
CA LEU A 128 -1.70 3.34 -31.74
C LEU A 128 -0.78 2.19 -31.30
N ILE A 129 -1.31 1.28 -30.47
CA ILE A 129 -0.62 0.06 -30.07
C ILE A 129 -0.61 -0.90 -31.27
N LYS A 130 0.59 -1.23 -31.74
CA LYS A 130 0.78 -2.28 -32.73
C LYS A 130 0.71 -3.63 -32.03
N VAL A 131 -0.38 -4.35 -32.24
CA VAL A 131 -0.59 -5.71 -31.74
C VAL A 131 0.05 -6.69 -32.72
N PRO A 132 1.04 -7.51 -32.28
CA PRO A 132 1.65 -8.51 -33.15
C PRO A 132 0.72 -9.72 -33.37
N GLU A 133 1.13 -10.63 -34.26
CA GLU A 133 0.43 -11.91 -34.47
C GLU A 133 0.42 -12.75 -33.18
N ASN A 134 -0.66 -13.51 -32.95
CA ASN A 134 -0.90 -14.30 -31.73
C ASN A 134 -0.92 -13.45 -30.45
N ALA A 135 -1.48 -12.24 -30.53
CA ALA A 135 -1.62 -11.32 -29.41
C ALA A 135 -2.98 -10.59 -29.45
N PHE A 136 -3.41 -10.10 -28.29
CA PHE A 136 -4.62 -9.31 -28.14
C PHE A 136 -4.36 -8.06 -27.28
N LEU A 137 -5.16 -7.01 -27.47
CA LEU A 137 -5.08 -5.81 -26.65
C LEU A 137 -5.37 -6.11 -25.19
N SER A 138 -4.52 -5.61 -24.30
CA SER A 138 -4.68 -5.76 -22.86
C SER A 138 -4.28 -4.47 -22.17
N GLU A 139 -5.21 -3.92 -21.37
CA GLU A 139 -4.98 -2.72 -20.56
C GLU A 139 -4.11 -3.03 -19.34
N THR A 140 -4.02 -4.29 -18.91
CA THR A 140 -3.19 -4.72 -17.77
C THR A 140 -1.72 -4.94 -18.14
N ALA A 141 -1.41 -5.08 -19.44
CA ALA A 141 -0.07 -5.40 -19.92
C ALA A 141 0.77 -4.16 -20.29
N GLU A 142 0.79 -3.17 -19.42
CA GLU A 142 1.64 -1.98 -19.61
C GLU A 142 3.14 -2.34 -19.49
N PRO A 143 4.04 -1.67 -20.25
CA PRO A 143 3.78 -0.61 -21.23
C PRO A 143 3.47 -1.13 -22.65
N ARG A 144 3.36 -2.46 -22.84
CA ARG A 144 3.14 -3.06 -24.17
C ARG A 144 1.72 -2.82 -24.68
N GLY A 145 0.74 -2.88 -23.79
CA GLY A 145 -0.68 -2.72 -24.10
C GLY A 145 -1.29 -3.92 -24.83
N TRP A 146 -0.60 -5.07 -24.82
CA TRP A 146 -1.04 -6.32 -25.41
C TRP A 146 -0.48 -7.51 -24.65
N GLU A 147 -1.20 -8.63 -24.71
CA GLU A 147 -0.80 -9.93 -24.18
C GLU A 147 -0.80 -10.97 -25.29
N CYS A 148 0.04 -11.99 -25.12
CA CYS A 148 0.06 -13.11 -26.06
C CYS A 148 -1.14 -14.02 -25.85
N GLU A 149 -1.63 -14.60 -26.94
CA GLU A 149 -2.59 -15.69 -26.89
C GLU A 149 -2.02 -16.88 -26.10
N ARG A 150 -2.91 -17.69 -25.54
CA ARG A 150 -2.55 -18.90 -24.80
C ARG A 150 -1.66 -19.80 -25.65
N GLY A 151 -0.52 -20.22 -25.10
CA GLY A 151 0.47 -21.03 -25.82
C GLY A 151 1.56 -20.20 -26.50
N TYR A 152 1.55 -18.89 -26.33
CA TYR A 152 2.59 -17.98 -26.78
C TYR A 152 3.14 -17.18 -25.60
N ARG A 153 4.43 -16.84 -25.69
CA ARG A 153 5.13 -15.99 -24.72
C ARG A 153 5.65 -14.73 -25.38
N ALA A 154 5.62 -13.62 -24.66
CA ALA A 154 6.07 -12.35 -25.19
C ALA A 154 7.60 -12.32 -25.31
N SER A 155 8.09 -11.99 -26.50
CA SER A 155 9.51 -11.77 -26.80
C SER A 155 9.64 -10.43 -27.53
N GLU A 156 10.15 -9.43 -26.80
CA GLU A 156 10.25 -8.03 -27.25
C GLU A 156 8.96 -7.48 -27.87
N ARG A 157 8.82 -7.60 -29.20
CA ARG A 157 7.74 -7.06 -30.03
C ARG A 157 6.87 -8.14 -30.70
N ALA A 158 7.02 -9.39 -30.30
CA ALA A 158 6.29 -10.52 -30.88
C ALA A 158 5.83 -11.52 -29.81
N CYS A 159 4.88 -12.36 -30.20
CA CYS A 159 4.48 -13.53 -29.44
C CYS A 159 5.10 -14.77 -30.07
N VAL A 160 5.97 -15.43 -29.31
CA VAL A 160 6.69 -16.63 -29.74
C VAL A 160 6.00 -17.85 -29.18
N LYS A 161 5.74 -18.83 -30.03
CA LYS A 161 5.08 -20.08 -29.63
C LYS A 161 5.88 -20.78 -28.53
N ILE A 162 5.18 -21.28 -27.54
CA ILE A 162 5.74 -22.09 -26.47
C ILE A 162 5.78 -23.53 -26.95
N GLU A 163 6.99 -24.07 -27.05
CA GLU A 163 7.18 -25.50 -27.25
C GLU A 163 6.86 -26.21 -25.93
N VAL A 164 5.76 -26.97 -25.92
CA VAL A 164 5.34 -27.75 -24.75
C VAL A 164 5.94 -29.15 -24.88
N PRO A 165 6.88 -29.55 -24.02
CA PRO A 165 7.51 -30.86 -24.12
C PRO A 165 6.53 -31.99 -23.76
N ALA A 166 6.93 -33.24 -24.05
CA ALA A 166 6.18 -34.40 -23.58
C ALA A 166 6.05 -34.38 -22.04
N HIS A 167 4.92 -34.84 -21.53
CA HIS A 167 4.56 -34.83 -20.10
C HIS A 167 4.47 -33.43 -19.48
N ALA A 168 4.03 -32.45 -20.28
CA ALA A 168 3.79 -31.08 -19.83
C ALA A 168 2.46 -30.53 -20.35
N TYR A 169 1.95 -29.52 -19.66
CA TYR A 169 0.74 -28.79 -20.01
C TYR A 169 0.92 -27.29 -19.81
N LEU A 170 0.18 -26.48 -20.57
CA LEU A 170 0.18 -25.01 -20.39
C LEU A 170 -0.51 -24.61 -19.09
N THR A 171 0.09 -23.66 -18.36
CA THR A 171 -0.51 -23.08 -17.14
C THR A 171 -1.83 -22.38 -17.43
N THR A 172 -2.58 -22.01 -16.40
CA THR A 172 -3.83 -21.25 -16.56
C THR A 172 -3.61 -19.92 -17.29
N SER A 173 -2.52 -19.21 -16.99
CA SER A 173 -2.14 -17.99 -17.71
C SER A 173 -1.72 -18.24 -19.16
N GLY A 174 -1.29 -19.46 -19.49
CA GLY A 174 -1.00 -19.86 -20.86
C GLY A 174 0.33 -19.36 -21.43
N GLY A 175 1.06 -18.51 -20.69
CA GLY A 175 2.39 -18.02 -21.06
C GLY A 175 3.56 -18.91 -20.62
N GLU A 176 3.26 -20.01 -19.93
CA GLU A 176 4.22 -20.96 -19.37
C GLU A 176 3.65 -22.39 -19.46
N TRP A 177 4.51 -23.39 -19.28
CA TRP A 177 4.11 -24.79 -19.11
C TRP A 177 4.59 -25.34 -17.77
N LYS A 178 3.95 -26.42 -17.31
CA LYS A 178 4.33 -27.20 -16.14
C LYS A 178 4.32 -28.68 -16.47
N CYS A 179 5.15 -29.44 -15.78
CA CYS A 179 5.15 -30.90 -15.92
C CYS A 179 3.89 -31.53 -15.34
N ASP A 180 3.45 -32.61 -15.97
CA ASP A 180 2.42 -33.51 -15.44
C ASP A 180 2.82 -34.04 -14.07
N ARG A 181 1.83 -34.45 -13.29
CA ARG A 181 2.08 -35.10 -12.00
C ARG A 181 2.95 -36.34 -12.20
N GLY A 182 4.04 -36.42 -11.43
CA GLY A 182 5.02 -37.51 -11.55
C GLY A 182 6.22 -37.18 -12.43
N PHE A 183 6.26 -35.97 -12.97
CA PHE A 183 7.38 -35.45 -13.74
C PHE A 183 7.92 -34.16 -13.09
N GLU A 184 9.21 -33.91 -13.29
CA GLU A 184 9.91 -32.72 -12.83
C GLU A 184 10.65 -32.04 -13.99
N GLU A 185 10.75 -30.71 -13.91
CA GLU A 185 11.42 -29.91 -14.94
C GLU A 185 12.94 -30.10 -14.86
N LYS A 186 13.54 -30.54 -15.96
CA LYS A 186 14.99 -30.59 -16.16
C LYS A 186 15.34 -29.95 -17.50
N GLY A 187 15.74 -28.68 -17.44
CA GLY A 187 15.98 -27.89 -18.65
C GLY A 187 14.68 -27.64 -19.40
N GLN A 188 14.62 -28.03 -20.67
CA GLN A 188 13.42 -27.85 -21.52
C GLN A 188 12.56 -29.12 -21.63
N ALA A 189 12.67 -30.03 -20.67
CA ALA A 189 11.94 -31.30 -20.69
C ALA A 189 11.38 -31.64 -19.30
N CYS A 190 10.32 -32.45 -19.32
CA CYS A 190 9.76 -33.07 -18.14
C CYS A 190 10.30 -34.50 -18.02
N VAL A 191 11.04 -34.76 -16.94
CA VAL A 191 11.65 -36.06 -16.67
C VAL A 191 10.90 -36.73 -15.53
N SER A 192 10.67 -38.04 -15.65
CA SER A 192 9.96 -38.79 -14.61
C SER A 192 10.69 -38.73 -13.28
N VAL A 193 9.93 -38.39 -12.22
CA VAL A 193 10.41 -38.39 -10.84
C VAL A 193 10.75 -39.82 -10.44
N GLN A 194 12.01 -40.03 -10.06
CA GLN A 194 12.45 -41.30 -9.50
C GLN A 194 11.94 -41.42 -8.06
N VAL A 195 10.96 -42.30 -7.85
CA VAL A 195 10.43 -42.63 -6.52
C VAL A 195 11.17 -43.87 -6.03
N PRO A 196 11.96 -43.79 -4.94
CA PRO A 196 12.70 -44.93 -4.42
C PRO A 196 11.77 -45.97 -3.79
N ASP A 197 12.30 -47.16 -3.52
CA ASP A 197 11.58 -48.18 -2.76
C ASP A 197 11.11 -47.62 -1.40
N HIS A 198 9.93 -48.08 -0.98
CA HIS A 198 9.27 -47.63 0.23
C HIS A 198 8.94 -46.12 0.26
N ALA A 199 8.72 -45.49 -0.90
CA ALA A 199 8.21 -44.14 -1.03
C ALA A 199 6.93 -44.07 -1.89
N VAL A 200 6.17 -42.99 -1.72
CA VAL A 200 5.05 -42.62 -2.59
C VAL A 200 5.24 -41.25 -3.19
N LEU A 201 4.80 -41.08 -4.43
CA LEU A 201 4.73 -39.78 -5.08
C LEU A 201 3.73 -38.85 -4.35
N VAL A 202 4.14 -37.61 -4.06
CA VAL A 202 3.29 -36.55 -3.53
C VAL A 202 3.07 -35.46 -4.57
N GLY A 203 1.91 -34.82 -4.52
CA GLY A 203 1.46 -33.85 -5.54
C GLY A 203 1.94 -32.43 -5.30
N ASP A 204 2.97 -32.21 -4.48
CA ASP A 204 3.36 -30.87 -4.08
C ASP A 204 3.97 -30.12 -5.27
N ALA A 205 3.43 -28.93 -5.56
CA ALA A 205 3.89 -28.09 -6.65
C ALA A 205 5.37 -27.66 -6.46
N TYR A 206 5.79 -27.53 -5.21
CA TYR A 206 7.14 -27.11 -4.82
C TYR A 206 7.74 -28.11 -3.82
N GLY A 207 9.06 -28.28 -3.85
CA GLY A 207 9.78 -29.17 -2.94
C GLY A 207 9.79 -30.64 -3.37
N GLN A 208 9.98 -31.53 -2.38
CA GLN A 208 10.17 -32.96 -2.58
C GLN A 208 8.93 -33.59 -3.24
N LYS A 209 9.14 -34.34 -4.33
CA LYS A 209 8.06 -34.93 -5.14
C LYS A 209 7.59 -36.31 -4.65
N TRP A 210 8.22 -36.85 -3.61
CA TRP A 210 7.83 -38.10 -2.98
C TRP A 210 8.06 -38.04 -1.47
N LYS A 211 7.42 -38.91 -0.72
CA LYS A 211 7.66 -39.09 0.72
C LYS A 211 7.78 -40.57 1.05
N CYS A 212 8.54 -40.88 2.10
CA CYS A 212 8.66 -42.25 2.58
C CYS A 212 7.32 -42.78 3.11
N ASN A 213 7.10 -44.08 2.94
CA ASN A 213 5.99 -44.81 3.53
C ASN A 213 6.09 -44.77 5.05
N ARG A 214 4.95 -44.92 5.74
CA ARG A 214 4.93 -45.03 7.20
C ARG A 214 5.84 -46.19 7.64
N GLY A 215 6.71 -45.93 8.62
CA GLY A 215 7.75 -46.86 9.08
C GLY A 215 9.11 -46.67 8.41
N PHE A 216 9.25 -45.73 7.47
CA PHE A 216 10.50 -45.41 6.80
C PHE A 216 10.86 -43.94 6.98
N GLU A 217 12.16 -43.66 7.14
CA GLU A 217 12.71 -42.31 7.23
C GLU A 217 13.57 -41.99 6.00
N MET A 218 13.66 -40.71 5.64
CA MET A 218 14.45 -40.26 4.51
C MET A 218 15.93 -40.28 4.87
N LYS A 219 16.74 -40.99 4.07
CA LYS A 219 18.20 -40.96 4.15
C LYS A 219 18.81 -40.85 2.76
N GLY A 220 19.52 -39.75 2.53
CA GLY A 220 20.04 -39.41 1.21
C GLY A 220 18.91 -39.30 0.18
N SER A 221 19.00 -40.08 -0.89
CA SER A 221 17.99 -40.15 -1.96
C SER A 221 17.00 -41.31 -1.81
N GLY A 222 16.97 -42.00 -0.66
CA GLY A 222 16.14 -43.19 -0.42
C GLY A 222 15.37 -43.15 0.90
N CYS A 223 14.61 -44.22 1.12
CA CYS A 223 13.84 -44.45 2.34
C CYS A 223 14.36 -45.70 3.06
N GLU A 224 14.82 -45.54 4.30
CA GLU A 224 15.29 -46.64 5.12
C GLU A 224 14.29 -46.97 6.23
N PRO A 225 14.16 -48.26 6.62
CA PRO A 225 13.23 -48.65 7.68
C PRO A 225 13.68 -48.07 9.03
N ILE A 226 12.73 -47.49 9.75
CA ILE A 226 12.94 -46.94 11.09
C ILE A 226 13.14 -48.11 12.06
N LYS A 227 14.32 -48.16 12.69
CA LYS A 227 14.59 -49.08 13.79
C LYS A 227 13.94 -48.55 15.06
N LEU A 228 12.76 -49.09 15.39
CA LEU A 228 12.03 -48.74 16.61
C LEU A 228 12.71 -49.39 17.84
N PRO A 229 13.23 -48.60 18.79
CA PRO A 229 13.72 -49.15 20.05
C PRO A 229 12.56 -49.63 20.93
N ALA A 230 12.88 -50.42 21.97
CA ALA A 230 11.90 -50.80 22.97
C ALA A 230 11.28 -49.56 23.62
N ASN A 231 9.97 -49.62 23.91
CA ASN A 231 9.19 -48.52 24.48
C ASN A 231 9.07 -47.26 23.60
N ALA A 232 9.16 -47.40 22.27
CA ALA A 232 8.88 -46.33 21.31
C ALA A 232 7.69 -46.66 20.40
N HIS A 233 7.12 -45.62 19.79
CA HIS A 233 6.13 -45.75 18.72
C HIS A 233 6.42 -44.77 17.59
N LEU A 234 5.88 -45.05 16.40
CA LEU A 234 5.96 -44.11 15.28
C LEU A 234 5.09 -42.88 15.57
N THR A 235 5.64 -41.71 15.28
CA THR A 235 4.92 -40.42 15.33
C THR A 235 3.70 -40.43 14.41
N TYR A 236 2.86 -39.39 14.52
CA TYR A 236 1.68 -39.24 13.67
C TYR A 236 2.04 -39.24 12.17
N SER A 237 3.09 -38.51 11.76
CA SER A 237 3.57 -38.51 10.37
C SER A 237 4.02 -39.90 9.90
N GLY A 238 4.50 -40.72 10.83
CA GLY A 238 4.91 -42.10 10.56
C GLY A 238 6.31 -42.22 9.97
N ASN A 239 7.03 -41.12 9.77
CA ASN A 239 8.40 -41.08 9.24
C ASN A 239 9.44 -40.69 10.31
N ALA A 240 9.03 -40.71 11.58
CA ALA A 240 9.85 -40.52 12.77
C ALA A 240 9.24 -41.32 13.92
N TRP A 241 9.95 -41.46 15.05
CA TRP A 241 9.47 -42.15 16.24
C TRP A 241 9.67 -41.29 17.50
N GLU A 242 8.88 -41.57 18.53
CA GLU A 242 8.99 -40.96 19.84
C GLU A 242 8.81 -42.00 20.95
N CYS A 243 9.30 -41.71 22.15
CA CYS A 243 9.16 -42.61 23.29
C CYS A 243 7.71 -42.67 23.78
N ASN A 244 7.25 -43.86 24.15
CA ASN A 244 6.01 -44.05 24.89
C ASN A 244 6.16 -43.37 26.26
N ARG A 245 5.13 -42.68 26.74
CA ARG A 245 5.17 -42.16 28.13
C ARG A 245 5.15 -43.35 29.11
N PRO A 246 5.92 -43.30 30.22
CA PRO A 246 6.72 -42.18 30.75
C PRO A 246 8.21 -42.16 30.29
N PHE A 247 8.61 -42.99 29.32
CA PHE A 247 10.01 -43.10 28.88
C PHE A 247 10.50 -41.84 28.14
N ARG A 248 11.78 -41.53 28.27
CA ARG A 248 12.45 -40.40 27.62
C ARG A 248 13.60 -40.84 26.73
N LEU A 249 13.88 -40.02 25.70
CA LEU A 249 14.95 -40.26 24.73
C LEU A 249 16.31 -40.07 25.40
N LEU A 250 17.13 -41.13 25.41
CA LEU A 250 18.54 -41.07 25.80
C LEU A 250 19.38 -41.82 24.75
N GLY A 251 20.23 -41.10 24.02
CA GLY A 251 20.96 -41.67 22.88
C GLY A 251 20.02 -42.14 21.78
N ASN A 252 20.06 -43.43 21.45
CA ASN A 252 19.21 -44.08 20.45
C ASN A 252 18.11 -44.97 21.05
N GLY A 253 17.78 -44.80 22.34
CA GLY A 253 16.79 -45.62 23.04
C GLY A 253 15.87 -44.82 23.97
N CYS A 254 14.84 -45.51 24.48
CA CYS A 254 13.90 -44.98 25.45
C CYS A 254 14.16 -45.60 26.82
N VAL A 255 14.48 -44.78 27.81
CA VAL A 255 14.74 -45.21 29.19
C VAL A 255 13.72 -44.60 30.14
N ILE A 256 13.45 -45.31 31.24
CA ILE A 256 12.66 -44.76 32.34
C ILE A 256 13.59 -43.86 33.16
N GLU A 257 13.13 -42.65 33.43
CA GLU A 257 13.83 -41.71 34.33
C GLU A 257 13.31 -41.87 35.75
#